data_AF-X1G5F0-F1
#
_entry.id   AF-X1G5F0-F1
#
_cell.length_a   1.000
_cell.length_b   1.000
_cell.length_c   1.000
_cell.angle_alpha   90.00
_cell.angle_beta   90.00
_cell.angle_gamma   90.00
#
_symmetry.space_group_name_H-M   'P 1'
#
loop_
_entity.id
_entity.type
_entity.pdbx_description
1 polymer ?
#
loop_
_entity_poly.entity_id
_entity_poly.type
_entity_poly.pdbx_seq_one_letter_code
_entity_poly.pdbx_strand_id
1 'polypeptide(L)' 'MNISVIEARDLPEAWFLCLRKILTEGYEYKIDRGSYTGQHRKELDFVVVQV' A
#
# COMPACT_ATOMS: atom_id res chain seq x y z
N MET A 1 -10.76 8.45 3.26
CA MET A 1 -10.07 7.91 2.08
C MET A 1 -8.87 8.81 1.81
N ASN A 2 -7.67 8.31 2.12
CA ASN A 2 -6.40 9.00 1.90
C ASN A 2 -5.82 8.59 0.54
N ILE A 3 -5.50 9.57 -0.32
CA ILE A 3 -4.97 9.30 -1.66
C ILE A 3 -3.45 9.46 -1.61
N SER A 4 -2.73 8.39 -1.90
CA SER A 4 -1.28 8.42 -2.08
C SER A 4 -0.94 8.62 -3.56
N VAL A 5 -0.21 9.68 -3.88
CA VAL A 5 0.31 9.90 -5.24
C VAL A 5 1.81 9.62 -5.24
N ILE A 6 2.25 8.79 -6.16
CA ILE A 6 3.66 8.39 -6.33
C ILE A 6 4.06 8.62 -7.78
N GLU A 7 5.15 9.35 -7.97
CA GLU A 7 5.84 9.46 -9.26
C GLU A 7 7.07 8.55 -9.22
N ALA A 8 7.23 7.72 -10.24
CA ALA A 8 8.34 6.80 -10.38
C ALA A 8 8.89 6.89 -11.82
N ARG A 9 10.17 6.56 -12.00
CA ARG A 9 10.83 6.51 -13.30
C ARG A 9 10.51 5.23 -14.07
N ASP A 10 10.34 4.13 -13.34
CA ASP A 10 10.15 2.79 -13.89
C ASP A 10 9.32 1.92 -12.93
N LEU A 11 8.88 0.76 -13.42
CA LEU A 11 8.03 -0.15 -12.67
C LEU A 11 8.72 -0.74 -11.43
N PRO A 12 10.02 -1.11 -11.47
CA PRO A 12 10.76 -1.50 -10.27
C PRO A 12 10.76 -0.42 -9.18
N GLU A 13 11.05 0.83 -9.53
CA GLU A 13 11.05 1.94 -8.57
C GLU A 13 9.64 2.18 -8.00
N ALA A 14 8.61 2.18 -8.85
CA ALA A 14 7.21 2.29 -8.43
C ALA A 14 6.85 1.28 -7.33
N TRP A 15 7.26 0.02 -7.51
CA TRP A 15 7.02 -1.03 -6.52
C TRP A 15 7.67 -0.71 -5.16
N PHE A 16 8.95 -0.34 -5.16
CA PHE A 16 9.66 -0.03 -3.91
C PHE A 16 9.14 1.25 -3.22
N LEU A 17 8.73 2.25 -3.99
CA LEU A 17 8.09 3.46 -3.45
C LEU A 17 6.75 3.12 -2.80
N CYS A 18 5.92 2.27 -3.42
CA CYS A 18 4.67 1.77 -2.82
C CYS A 18 4.93 1.02 -1.50
N LEU A 19 5.91 0.11 -1.48
CA LEU A 19 6.27 -0.62 -0.26
C LEU A 19 6.68 0.33 0.87
N ARG A 20 7.56 1.29 0.58
CA ARG A 20 8.00 2.28 1.57
C ARG A 20 6.81 3.08 2.11
N LYS A 21 5.91 3.50 1.23
CA LYS A 21 4.71 4.27 1.58
C LYS A 21 3.77 3.48 2.49
N ILE A 22 3.48 2.20 2.18
CA ILE A 22 2.66 1.32 3.04
C ILE A 22 3.29 1.17 4.43
N LEU A 23 4.62 1.02 4.50
CA LEU A 23 5.30 0.85 5.78
C LEU A 23 5.19 2.09 6.67
N THR A 24 5.36 3.29 6.09
CA THR A 24 5.38 4.55 6.85
C THR A 24 4.01 5.17 7.09
N GLU A 25 3.09 5.03 6.14
CA GLU A 25 1.82 5.76 6.11
C GLU A 25 0.60 4.83 5.98
N GLY A 26 0.80 3.55 5.68
CA GLY A 26 -0.28 2.58 5.57
C GLY A 26 -0.93 2.29 6.93
N TYR A 27 -2.25 2.23 6.91
CA TYR A 27 -3.04 1.84 8.07
C TYR A 27 -3.01 0.33 8.23
N GLU A 28 -3.14 -0.14 9.48
CA GLU A 28 -3.18 -1.55 9.80
C GLU A 28 -4.59 -1.95 10.21
N TYR A 29 -5.07 -3.08 9.70
CA TYR A 29 -6.36 -3.64 10.06
C TYR A 29 -6.29 -5.16 10.18
N LYS A 30 -7.20 -5.73 10.99
CA LYS A 30 -7.33 -7.18 11.14
C LYS A 30 -8.23 -7.73 10.05
N ILE A 31 -7.80 -8.81 9.41
CA ILE A 31 -8.57 -9.47 8.36
C ILE A 31 -9.70 -10.28 9.01
N ASP A 32 -10.95 -9.92 8.71
CA ASP A 32 -12.14 -10.57 9.30
C ASP A 32 -12.63 -11.79 8.52
N ARG A 33 -12.36 -11.86 7.21
CA ARG A 33 -12.86 -12.93 6.33
C ARG A 33 -11.87 -13.25 5.21
N GLY A 34 -11.87 -14.52 4.77
CA GLY A 34 -11.08 -15.01 3.64
C GLY A 34 -9.70 -15.55 4.04
N SER A 35 -8.82 -15.68 3.05
CA SER A 35 -7.43 -16.10 3.30
C SER A 35 -6.77 -15.15 4.29
N TYR A 36 -6.02 -15.72 5.25
CA TYR A 36 -5.32 -14.98 6.31
C TYR A 36 -6.24 -14.32 7.36
N THR A 37 -7.48 -14.80 7.53
CA THR A 37 -8.38 -14.38 8.63
C THR A 37 -7.65 -14.42 9.98
N GLY A 38 -7.76 -13.34 10.73
CA GLY A 38 -7.11 -13.17 12.03
C GLY A 38 -5.74 -12.49 11.99
N GLN A 39 -5.09 -12.38 10.83
CA GLN A 39 -3.83 -11.66 10.66
C GLN A 39 -4.06 -10.15 10.49
N HIS A 40 -3.00 -9.37 10.69
CA HIS A 40 -2.99 -7.95 10.41
C HIS A 40 -2.39 -7.67 9.03
N ARG A 41 -2.95 -6.68 8.34
CA ARG A 41 -2.48 -6.21 7.05
C ARG A 41 -2.28 -4.71 7.09
N LYS A 42 -1.18 -4.24 6.50
CA LYS A 42 -0.96 -2.83 6.17
C LYS A 42 -1.40 -2.55 4.74
N GLU A 43 -2.12 -1.46 4.55
CA GLU A 43 -2.71 -1.08 3.26
C GLU A 43 -2.68 0.44 3.02
N LEU A 44 -2.69 0.85 1.75
CA LEU A 44 -3.01 2.22 1.34
C LEU A 44 -4.44 2.24 0.81
N ASP A 45 -5.28 3.19 1.24
CA ASP A 45 -6.69 3.26 0.79
C ASP A 45 -6.80 3.33 -0.75
N PHE A 46 -6.05 4.24 -1.36
CA PHE A 46 -6.00 4.40 -2.81
C PHE A 46 -4.64 4.98 -3.21
N VAL A 47 -4.00 4.39 -4.22
CA VAL A 47 -2.71 4.84 -4.73
C VAL A 47 -2.79 5.12 -6.23
N VAL A 48 -2.30 6.29 -6.64
CA VAL A 48 -2.07 6.63 -8.05
C VAL A 48 -0.56 6.63 -8.28
N VAL A 49 -0.13 5.82 -9.25
CA VAL A 49 1.29 5.72 -9.61
C VAL A 49 1.46 6.17 -11.04
N GLN A 50 2.23 7.25 -11.23
CA GLN A 50 2.68 7.71 -12.53
C GLN A 50 4.07 7.10 -12.78
N VAL A 51 4.25 6.44 -13.93
CA VAL A 51 5.52 5.86 -14.38
C VAL A 51 5.86 6.42 -15.75
#